data_AF-A0A8J3EYM2-F1
#
_entry.id   AF-A0A8J3EYM2-F1
#
_cell.length_a   1.000
_cell.length_b   1.000
_cell.length_c   1.000
_cell.angle_alpha   90.00
_cell.angle_beta   90.00
_cell.angle_gamma   90.00
#
_symmetry.space_group_name_H-M   'P 1'
#
loop_
_entity.id
_entity.type
_entity.pdbx_description
1 polymer ?
#
loop_
_entity_poly.entity_id
_entity_poly.type
_entity_poly.pdbx_seq_one_letter_code
_entity_poly.pdbx_strand_id
1 'polypeptide(L)'
;MSGFNSKINKRDLTLEELGFLESEMLKKMKSKDAAWGLWAGLHFFGAHRFYTEDYKYGSAMFLSIMLPLIAIIFLFFTDTVNLLFYISLCLIVCSLLWSWIDAFFLNSRLNQFNETVEQTILENIRENRNA
;
A
#
# COMPACT_ATOMS: atom_id res chain seq x y z
N MET A 1 12.84 9.56 -22.88
CA MET A 1 12.22 8.27 -22.50
C MET A 1 12.99 7.16 -23.19
N SER A 2 14.09 6.74 -22.60
CA SER A 2 15.01 5.77 -23.19
C SER A 2 14.84 4.40 -22.54
N GLY A 3 14.56 3.39 -23.36
CA GLY A 3 15.11 2.05 -23.17
C GLY A 3 14.51 1.16 -22.08
N PHE A 4 13.21 0.85 -22.13
CA PHE A 4 12.67 -0.30 -21.41
C PHE A 4 13.00 -1.59 -22.20
N ASN A 5 14.26 -2.03 -22.21
CA ASN A 5 14.65 -3.27 -22.90
C ASN A 5 15.95 -3.90 -22.36
N SER A 6 15.81 -4.70 -21.30
CA SER A 6 16.01 -6.16 -21.27
C SER A 6 16.05 -6.59 -19.80
N LYS A 7 15.07 -7.39 -19.37
CA LYS A 7 15.05 -7.96 -18.01
C LYS A 7 16.21 -8.93 -17.91
N ILE A 8 17.25 -8.60 -17.13
CA ILE A 8 18.19 -9.63 -16.66
C ILE A 8 17.35 -10.68 -15.93
N ASN A 9 17.49 -11.95 -16.32
CA ASN A 9 16.83 -13.03 -15.63
C ASN A 9 17.68 -13.39 -14.40
N LYS A 10 17.04 -13.78 -13.29
CA LYS A 10 17.75 -14.28 -12.10
C LYS A 10 18.72 -15.41 -12.43
N ARG A 11 18.43 -16.17 -13.49
CA ARG A 11 19.26 -17.29 -13.96
C ARG A 11 20.59 -16.86 -14.58
N ASP A 12 20.71 -15.60 -14.99
CA ASP A 12 21.90 -15.06 -15.66
C ASP A 12 22.86 -14.36 -14.66
N LEU A 13 22.52 -14.40 -13.37
CA LEU A 13 23.30 -13.82 -12.29
C LEU A 13 24.42 -14.77 -11.85
N THR A 14 25.57 -14.19 -11.51
CA THR A 14 26.63 -14.94 -10.80
C THR A 14 26.18 -15.27 -9.38
N LEU A 15 26.89 -16.18 -8.70
CA LEU A 15 26.57 -16.53 -7.31
C LEU A 15 26.68 -15.33 -6.36
N GLU A 16 27.62 -14.43 -6.62
CA GLU A 16 27.79 -13.20 -5.84
C GLU A 16 26.64 -12.23 -6.08
N GLU A 17 26.26 -12.01 -7.34
CA GLU A 17 25.12 -11.14 -7.71
C GLU A 17 23.79 -11.70 -7.18
N LEU A 18 23.61 -13.02 -7.19
CA LEU A 18 22.43 -13.68 -6.63
C LEU A 18 22.37 -13.52 -5.11
N GLY A 19 23.51 -13.70 -4.41
CA GLY A 19 23.60 -13.47 -2.97
C GLY A 19 23.31 -12.02 -2.60
N PHE A 20 23.80 -11.07 -3.40
CA PHE A 20 23.47 -9.65 -3.25
C PHE A 20 21.97 -9.39 -3.43
N LEU A 21 21.37 -9.89 -4.52
CA LEU A 21 19.93 -9.77 -4.79
C LEU A 21 19.09 -10.31 -3.63
N GLU A 22 19.42 -11.51 -3.15
CA GLU A 22 18.70 -12.13 -2.02
C GLU A 22 18.83 -11.30 -0.75
N SER A 23 20.03 -10.80 -0.45
CA SER A 23 20.27 -9.95 0.73
C SER A 23 19.48 -8.64 0.68
N GLU A 24 19.35 -8.02 -0.50
CA GLU A 24 18.58 -6.79 -0.68
C GLU A 24 17.06 -7.06 -0.67
N MET A 25 16.62 -8.16 -1.28
CA MET A 25 15.23 -8.61 -1.20
C MET A 25 14.81 -8.88 0.24
N LEU A 26 15.64 -9.53 1.06
CA LEU A 26 15.34 -9.76 2.48
C LEU A 26 15.14 -8.46 3.27
N LYS A 27 15.82 -7.36 2.88
CA LYS A 27 15.69 -6.05 3.55
C LYS A 27 14.45 -5.28 3.08
N LYS A 28 14.13 -5.35 1.79
CA LYS A 28 13.14 -4.45 1.15
C LYS A 28 11.79 -5.10 0.90
N MET A 29 11.73 -6.43 0.81
CA MET A 29 10.50 -7.17 0.55
C MET A 29 9.51 -7.00 1.70
N LYS A 30 8.25 -6.79 1.34
CA LYS A 30 7.15 -6.63 2.29
C LYS A 30 6.44 -7.97 2.49
N SER A 31 6.10 -8.29 3.74
CA SER A 31 5.47 -9.57 4.10
C SER A 31 3.95 -9.51 3.98
N LYS A 32 3.37 -10.63 3.52
CA LYS A 32 1.91 -10.79 3.37
C LYS A 32 1.21 -10.73 4.72
N ASP A 33 1.79 -11.38 5.71
CA ASP A 33 1.21 -11.45 7.05
C ASP A 33 1.19 -10.09 7.73
N ALA A 34 2.24 -9.27 7.56
CA ALA A 34 2.22 -7.90 8.06
C ALA A 34 1.15 -7.07 7.35
N ALA A 35 1.04 -7.16 6.01
CA ALA A 35 0.01 -6.44 5.26
C ALA A 35 -1.42 -6.82 5.70
N TRP A 36 -1.68 -8.11 5.91
CA TRP A 36 -2.96 -8.61 6.43
C TRP A 36 -3.20 -8.22 7.88
N GLY A 37 -2.17 -8.21 8.73
CA GLY A 37 -2.27 -7.72 10.11
C GLY A 37 -2.57 -6.23 10.18
N LEU A 38 -1.91 -5.43 9.33
CA LEU A 38 -2.18 -4.00 9.15
C LEU A 38 -3.59 -3.74 8.64
N TRP A 39 -4.08 -4.55 7.71
CA TRP A 39 -5.48 -4.48 7.29
C TRP A 39 -6.39 -4.85 8.47
N ALA A 40 -6.25 -6.02 9.10
CA ALA A 40 -7.14 -6.45 10.18
C ALA A 40 -7.22 -5.45 11.35
N GLY A 41 -6.10 -4.83 11.75
CA GLY A 41 -6.06 -3.88 12.86
C GLY A 41 -6.39 -2.43 12.50
N LEU A 42 -6.11 -2.00 11.26
CA LEU A 42 -6.15 -0.59 10.85
C LEU A 42 -6.80 -0.39 9.46
N HIS A 43 -7.64 -1.33 9.01
CA HIS A 43 -8.29 -1.27 7.69
C HIS A 43 -9.08 0.02 7.50
N PHE A 44 -9.67 0.56 8.57
CA PHE A 44 -10.45 1.80 8.54
C PHE A 44 -9.56 3.05 8.39
N PHE A 45 -8.30 3.02 8.82
CA PHE A 45 -7.39 4.14 8.59
C PHE A 45 -6.63 4.04 7.25
N GLY A 46 -6.72 2.92 6.54
CA GLY A 46 -5.97 2.68 5.32
C GLY A 46 -4.48 2.39 5.54
N ALA A 47 -4.08 1.95 6.74
CA ALA A 47 -2.68 1.72 7.11
C ALA A 47 -1.98 0.69 6.20
N HIS A 48 -2.72 -0.32 5.72
CA HIS A 48 -2.22 -1.32 4.79
C HIS A 48 -1.77 -0.72 3.45
N ARG A 49 -2.29 0.45 3.04
CA ARG A 49 -1.83 1.15 1.83
C ARG A 49 -0.53 1.93 2.05
N PHE A 50 -0.34 2.48 3.25
CA PHE A 50 0.94 3.07 3.63
C PHE A 50 2.06 2.04 3.68
N TYR A 51 1.74 0.78 4.02
CA TYR A 51 2.70 -0.32 4.01
C TYR A 51 3.26 -0.65 2.62
N THR A 52 2.42 -0.54 1.58
CA THR A 52 2.84 -0.71 0.17
C THR A 52 3.29 0.60 -0.48
N GLU A 53 3.60 1.62 0.32
CA GLU A 53 4.09 2.95 -0.12
C GLU A 53 3.13 3.70 -1.07
N ASP A 54 1.85 3.34 -1.02
CA ASP A 54 0.78 4.03 -1.75
C ASP A 54 0.21 5.17 -0.91
N TYR A 55 1.03 6.20 -0.70
CA TYR A 55 0.71 7.33 0.18
C TYR A 55 -0.51 8.12 -0.28
N LYS A 56 -0.74 8.21 -1.60
CA LYS A 56 -1.83 9.02 -2.16
C LYS A 56 -3.19 8.40 -1.82
N TYR A 57 -3.38 7.13 -2.16
CA TYR A 57 -4.63 6.45 -1.86
C TYR A 57 -4.78 6.16 -0.36
N GLY A 58 -3.69 5.87 0.36
CA GLY A 58 -3.71 5.75 1.82
C GLY A 58 -4.21 7.01 2.50
N SER A 59 -3.71 8.18 2.09
CA SER A 59 -4.15 9.48 2.63
C SER A 59 -5.61 9.80 2.27
N ALA A 60 -6.04 9.47 1.05
CA ALA A 60 -7.44 9.65 0.64
C ALA A 60 -8.40 8.80 1.48
N MET A 61 -8.02 7.55 1.76
CA MET A 61 -8.80 6.64 2.58
C MET A 61 -8.89 7.13 4.03
N PHE A 62 -7.77 7.59 4.60
CA PHE A 62 -7.72 8.20 5.92
C PHE A 62 -8.64 9.43 6.02
N LEU A 63 -8.55 10.35 5.06
CA LEU A 63 -9.40 11.55 5.01
C LEU A 63 -10.88 11.22 4.86
N SER A 64 -11.22 10.18 4.10
CA SER A 64 -12.60 9.76 3.88
C SER A 64 -13.32 9.33 5.17
N ILE A 65 -12.57 8.93 6.20
CA ILE A 65 -13.12 8.57 7.52
C ILE A 65 -12.93 9.68 8.54
N MET A 66 -11.77 10.34 8.55
CA MET A 66 -11.52 11.44 9.49
C MET A 66 -12.46 12.62 9.29
N LEU A 67 -12.74 13.03 8.05
CA LEU A 67 -13.57 14.20 7.79
C LEU A 67 -15.02 13.98 8.26
N PRO A 68 -15.70 12.86 7.91
CA PRO A 68 -17.01 12.56 8.49
C PRO A 68 -17.00 12.34 10.00
N LEU A 69 -15.94 11.73 10.56
CA LEU A 69 -15.83 11.51 12.00
C LEU A 69 -15.77 12.83 12.77
N ILE A 70 -14.96 13.79 12.32
CA ILE A 70 -14.86 15.13 12.91
C ILE A 70 -16.21 15.85 12.81
N ALA A 71 -16.89 15.75 11.67
CA ALA A 71 -18.22 16.33 11.49
C ALA A 71 -19.24 15.75 12.48
N ILE A 72 -19.24 14.43 12.69
CA ILE A 72 -20.09 13.76 13.67
C ILE A 72 -19.78 14.24 15.09
N ILE A 73 -18.50 14.27 15.47
CA ILE A 73 -18.06 14.74 16.79
C ILE A 73 -18.55 16.17 17.03
N PHE A 74 -18.36 17.06 16.05
CA PHE A 74 -18.82 18.45 16.14
C PHE A 74 -20.34 18.55 16.30
N LEU A 75 -21.10 17.78 15.50
CA LEU A 75 -22.56 17.76 15.58
C LEU A 75 -23.07 17.25 16.93
N PHE A 76 -22.38 16.27 17.53
CA PHE A 76 -22.68 15.79 18.88
C PHE A 76 -22.54 16.89 19.94
N PHE A 77 -21.54 17.77 19.86
CA PHE A 77 -21.41 18.89 20.79
C PHE A 77 -22.53 19.92 20.66
N THR A 78 -23.19 19.97 19.50
CA THR A 78 -24.30 20.90 19.24
C THR A 78 -25.68 20.29 19.50
N ASP A 79 -25.74 19.03 19.99
CA ASP A 79 -26.97 18.23 20.18
C ASP A 79 -27.94 18.28 18.97
N THR A 80 -27.39 18.45 17.76
CA THR A 80 -28.16 18.68 16.55
C THR A 80 -28.09 17.45 15.65
N VAL A 81 -29.20 16.73 15.54
CA VAL A 81 -29.38 15.64 14.57
C VAL A 81 -30.05 16.18 13.31
N ASN A 82 -29.25 16.54 12.30
CA ASN A 82 -29.70 17.08 11.02
C ASN A 82 -29.33 16.15 9.85
N LEU A 83 -29.66 16.57 8.62
CA LEU A 83 -29.29 15.83 7.40
C LEU A 83 -27.77 15.57 7.31
N LEU A 84 -26.94 16.53 7.75
CA LEU A 84 -25.48 16.39 7.71
C LEU A 84 -25.01 15.21 8.58
N PHE A 85 -25.62 15.00 9.75
CA PHE A 85 -25.34 13.84 10.60
C PHE A 85 -25.54 12.51 9.86
N TYR A 86 -26.69 12.35 9.20
CA TYR A 86 -26.99 11.13 8.44
C TYR A 86 -26.08 10.95 7.23
N ILE A 87 -25.72 12.04 6.54
CA ILE A 87 -24.75 12.01 5.44
C ILE A 87 -23.39 11.55 5.95
N SER A 88 -22.89 12.13 7.04
CA SER A 88 -21.60 11.74 7.61
C SER A 88 -21.59 10.27 8.06
N LEU A 89 -22.67 9.79 8.66
CA LEU A 89 -22.81 8.38 9.03
C LEU A 89 -22.78 7.46 7.79
N CYS A 90 -23.52 7.82 6.74
CA CYS A 90 -23.53 7.09 5.47
C CYS A 90 -22.14 7.03 4.84
N LEU A 91 -21.39 8.15 4.84
CA LEU A 91 -20.03 8.21 4.30
C LEU A 91 -19.07 7.28 5.05
N ILE A 92 -19.18 7.19 6.38
CA ILE A 92 -18.36 6.25 7.17
C ILE A 92 -18.69 4.81 6.77
N VAL A 93 -19.97 4.45 6.70
CA VAL A 93 -20.38 3.08 6.32
C VAL A 93 -19.87 2.75 4.91
N CYS A 94 -20.02 3.66 3.95
CA CYS A 94 -19.50 3.47 2.59
C CYS A 94 -17.98 3.29 2.58
N SER A 95 -17.23 4.06 3.39
CA SER A 95 -15.77 3.92 3.46
C SER A 95 -15.33 2.61 4.12
N LEU A 96 -16.05 2.15 5.16
CA LEU A 96 -15.81 0.85 5.79
C LEU A 96 -16.07 -0.30 4.81
N LEU A 97 -17.15 -0.24 4.04
CA LEU A 97 -17.44 -1.23 3.00
C LEU A 97 -16.38 -1.22 1.89
N TRP A 98 -15.94 -0.04 1.46
CA TRP A 98 -14.86 0.09 0.48
C TRP A 98 -13.55 -0.54 0.98
N SER A 99 -13.22 -0.34 2.26
CA SER A 99 -12.05 -0.95 2.90
C SER A 99 -12.04 -2.48 2.84
N TRP A 100 -13.22 -3.10 2.91
CA TRP A 100 -13.37 -4.55 2.79
C TRP A 100 -13.21 -5.03 1.35
N ILE A 101 -13.74 -4.28 0.38
CA ILE A 101 -13.52 -4.56 -1.05
C ILE A 101 -12.02 -4.47 -1.36
N ASP A 102 -11.33 -3.49 -0.77
CA ASP A 102 -9.89 -3.29 -0.97
C ASP A 102 -9.03 -4.48 -0.50
N ALA A 103 -9.53 -5.29 0.45
CA ALA A 103 -8.85 -6.48 0.97
C ALA A 103 -8.56 -7.51 -0.13
N PHE A 104 -9.48 -7.66 -1.10
CA PHE A 104 -9.29 -8.58 -2.23
C PHE A 104 -8.08 -8.19 -3.10
N PHE A 105 -7.77 -6.90 -3.17
CA PHE A 105 -6.65 -6.38 -3.96
C PHE A 105 -5.33 -6.32 -3.20
N LEU A 106 -5.35 -6.56 -1.88
CA LEU A 106 -4.17 -6.45 -1.01
C LEU A 106 -3.03 -7.36 -1.47
N ASN A 107 -3.35 -8.63 -1.71
CA ASN A 107 -2.36 -9.63 -2.15
C ASN A 107 -1.75 -9.28 -3.51
N SER A 108 -2.58 -8.81 -4.44
CA SER A 108 -2.11 -8.43 -5.79
C SER A 108 -1.13 -7.27 -5.72
N ARG A 109 -1.46 -6.21 -4.98
CA ARG A 109 -0.60 -5.03 -4.86
C ARG A 109 0.71 -5.35 -4.17
N LEU A 110 0.67 -6.17 -3.12
CA LEU A 110 1.86 -6.55 -2.39
C LEU A 110 2.83 -7.35 -3.28
N ASN A 111 2.30 -8.27 -4.10
CA ASN A 111 3.11 -8.98 -5.08
C ASN A 111 3.71 -8.02 -6.10
N GLN A 112 2.93 -7.08 -6.64
CA GLN A 112 3.42 -6.05 -7.58
C GLN A 112 4.52 -5.17 -6.96
N PHE A 113 4.38 -4.80 -5.69
CA PHE A 113 5.41 -4.05 -4.96
C PHE A 113 6.71 -4.85 -4.85
N ASN A 114 6.62 -6.12 -4.42
CA ASN A 114 7.79 -6.98 -4.28
C ASN A 114 8.46 -7.27 -5.64
N GLU A 115 7.68 -7.45 -6.71
CA GLU A 115 8.18 -7.60 -8.08
C GLU A 115 8.89 -6.33 -8.58
N THR A 116 8.38 -5.14 -8.22
CA THR A 116 9.01 -3.87 -8.57
C THR A 116 10.34 -3.70 -7.84
N VAL A 117 10.38 -4.00 -6.54
CA VAL A 117 11.62 -3.99 -5.75
C VAL A 117 12.66 -4.93 -6.35
N GLU A 118 12.25 -6.14 -6.73
CA GLU A 118 13.13 -7.10 -7.38
C GLU A 118 13.69 -6.56 -8.71
N GLN A 119 12.83 -5.98 -9.55
CA GLN A 119 13.25 -5.38 -10.83
C GLN A 119 14.26 -4.25 -10.63
N THR A 120 14.01 -3.36 -9.66
CA THR A 120 14.95 -2.27 -9.33
C THR A 120 16.32 -2.80 -8.87
N ILE A 121 16.36 -3.88 -8.08
CA ILE A 121 17.64 -4.47 -7.65
C ILE A 121 18.37 -5.11 -8.83
N LEU A 122 17.65 -5.81 -9.72
CA LEU A 122 18.23 -6.40 -10.94
C LEU A 122 18.78 -5.33 -11.88
N GLU A 123 18.10 -4.19 -11.99
CA GLU A 123 18.58 -3.03 -12.76
C GLU A 123 19.87 -2.47 -12.16
N ASN A 124 19.94 -2.30 -10.83
CA ASN A 124 21.17 -1.87 -10.16
C ASN A 124 22.36 -2.81 -10.42
N ILE A 125 22.14 -4.14 -10.41
CA ILE A 125 23.19 -5.13 -10.73
C ILE A 125 23.64 -4.97 -12.19
N ARG A 126 22.68 -4.81 -13.12
CA ARG A 126 22.98 -4.59 -14.54
C ARG A 126 23.82 -3.34 -14.75
N GLU A 127 23.46 -2.23 -14.11
CA GLU A 127 24.18 -0.97 -14.21
C GLU A 127 25.62 -1.13 -13.69
N ASN A 128 25.80 -1.76 -12.53
CA ASN A 128 27.13 -2.04 -11.98
C ASN A 128 27.99 -2.96 -12.87
N ARG A 129 27.39 -3.87 -13.65
CA ARG A 129 28.13 -4.73 -14.59
C ARG A 129 28.65 -3.97 -15.81
N ASN A 130 27.96 -2.90 -16.19
CA ASN A 130 28.28 -2.10 -17.39
C ASN A 130 29.11 -0.84 -17.08
N ALA A 131 29.33 -0.53 -15.79
CA ALA A 131 30.19 0.55 -15.30
C ALA A 131 31.66 0.11 -15.27
#